data_AF-R6AWC5-F1
#
_entry.id   AF-R6AWC5-F1
#
_cell.length_a   1.000
_cell.length_b   1.000
_cell.length_c   1.000
_cell.angle_alpha   90.00
_cell.angle_beta   90.00
_cell.angle_gamma   90.00
#
_symmetry.space_group_name_H-M   'P 1'
#
loop_
_entity.id
_entity.type
_entity.pdbx_description
1 polymer ?
#
loop_
_entity_poly.entity_id
_entity_poly.type
_entity_poly.pdbx_seq_one_letter_code
_entity_poly.pdbx_strand_id
1 'polypeptide(L)'
;MINFKTYSKSFKNKTRIDNPEANWIIFKDVHEPIVDQDTFEQVQKKIIKRTKRRAPKSENGEKSIFSDLLYCADCDHKLWYHVNTINKNICFFSCSNYVKDYRGSCPTRHYVRTDAIEQVVKLELQRMAQFLRDDEPMFADLLERKSNREIAEEKKHLEGELQKARMRTETVSRLYKKAFEKNAEGLLSDEGFLQITHEYDVEQLALKAKIPQLREQIAEAERQAANKDKFIAAIRKFMQMDELTAPLLRELIDHIEVYETQGVGKSRTQRIAIHYRFVGYIDIPAAPLTSHYISETRQGVAVEYIPA
;
A
#
# COMPACT_ATOMS: atom_id res chain seq x y z
N MET A 1 0.36 -26.74 6.18
CA MET A 1 0.78 -27.43 7.42
C MET A 1 2.19 -26.99 7.79
N ILE A 2 2.46 -26.59 9.04
CA ILE A 2 3.81 -26.19 9.49
C ILE A 2 4.37 -27.31 10.35
N ASN A 3 5.52 -27.87 9.96
CA ASN A 3 6.19 -28.94 10.68
C ASN A 3 7.57 -28.46 11.18
N PHE A 4 8.20 -29.24 12.07
CA PHE A 4 9.51 -28.92 12.68
C PHE A 4 9.55 -27.65 13.54
N LYS A 5 8.40 -27.27 14.13
CA LYS A 5 8.36 -26.19 15.13
C LYS A 5 9.19 -26.51 16.37
N THR A 6 9.31 -27.79 16.71
CA THR A 6 10.08 -28.26 17.86
C THR A 6 10.97 -29.43 17.47
N TYR A 7 12.10 -29.57 18.16
CA TYR A 7 13.04 -30.67 17.99
C TYR A 7 13.47 -31.24 19.34
N SER A 8 13.96 -32.48 19.35
CA SER A 8 14.62 -33.08 20.51
C SER A 8 16.12 -33.02 20.29
N LYS A 9 16.88 -32.50 21.28
CA LYS A 9 18.35 -32.35 21.18
C LYS A 9 19.07 -33.69 20.99
N SER A 10 18.52 -34.77 21.53
CA SER A 10 19.02 -36.14 21.31
C SER A 10 17.90 -37.15 21.53
N PHE A 11 18.09 -38.38 21.03
CA PHE A 11 17.15 -39.48 21.25
C PHE A 11 16.90 -39.80 22.75
N LYS A 12 17.88 -39.53 23.62
CA LYS A 12 17.79 -39.76 25.07
C LYS A 12 17.02 -38.64 25.79
N ASN A 13 16.91 -37.46 25.19
CA ASN A 13 16.21 -36.33 25.79
C ASN A 13 14.94 -36.02 25.00
N LYS A 14 13.79 -36.47 25.54
CA LYS A 14 12.46 -36.29 24.92
C LYS A 14 11.89 -34.88 25.10
N THR A 15 12.59 -33.97 25.78
CA THR A 15 12.15 -32.56 25.87
C THR A 15 12.11 -31.95 24.47
N ARG A 16 10.98 -31.31 24.16
CA ARG A 16 10.75 -30.61 22.91
C ARG A 16 11.23 -29.17 23.08
N ILE A 17 12.24 -28.80 22.31
CA ILE A 17 12.83 -27.47 22.29
C ILE A 17 12.30 -26.75 21.06
N ASP A 18 11.96 -25.48 21.21
CA ASP A 18 11.54 -24.65 20.08
C ASP A 18 12.67 -24.49 19.07
N ASN A 19 12.32 -24.72 17.80
CA ASN A 19 13.24 -24.56 16.68
C ASN A 19 13.13 -23.12 16.18
N PRO A 20 14.24 -22.43 15.84
CA PRO A 20 14.16 -21.12 15.18
C PRO A 20 13.32 -21.19 13.89
N GLU A 21 12.60 -20.10 13.59
CA GLU A 21 11.66 -20.01 12.45
C GLU A 21 12.31 -20.36 11.11
N ALA A 22 13.61 -20.10 10.94
CA ALA A 22 14.38 -20.44 9.74
C ALA A 22 14.42 -21.95 9.43
N ASN A 23 14.20 -22.79 10.44
CA ASN A 23 14.18 -24.25 10.31
C ASN A 23 12.76 -24.83 10.25
N TRP A 24 11.73 -23.98 10.26
CA TRP A 24 10.35 -24.43 10.10
C TRP A 24 10.10 -24.79 8.65
N ILE A 25 9.45 -25.94 8.42
CA ILE A 25 9.08 -26.37 7.07
C ILE A 25 7.58 -26.16 6.89
N ILE A 26 7.23 -25.33 5.92
CA ILE A 26 5.84 -25.01 5.57
C ILE A 26 5.47 -25.84 4.35
N PHE A 27 4.62 -26.83 4.56
CA PHE A 27 4.00 -27.61 3.48
C PHE A 27 2.71 -26.90 3.06
N LYS A 28 2.66 -26.42 1.82
CA LYS A 28 1.46 -25.82 1.22
C LYS A 28 0.50 -26.93 0.76
N ASP A 29 -0.81 -26.63 0.76
CA ASP A 29 -1.86 -27.44 0.10
C ASP A 29 -2.01 -28.89 0.58
N VAL A 30 -1.73 -29.17 1.86
CA VAL A 30 -1.86 -30.53 2.45
C VAL A 30 -3.31 -30.88 2.81
N HIS A 31 -4.18 -29.89 2.98
CA HIS A 31 -5.59 -30.07 3.30
C HIS A 31 -6.43 -29.08 2.50
N GLU A 32 -7.70 -29.41 2.31
CA GLU A 32 -8.66 -28.50 1.70
C GLU A 32 -8.71 -27.19 2.52
N PRO A 33 -8.49 -26.03 1.88
CA PRO A 33 -8.46 -24.76 2.55
C PRO A 33 -9.87 -24.35 3.01
N ILE A 34 -9.98 -23.92 4.28
CA ILE A 34 -11.25 -23.42 4.86
C ILE A 34 -11.62 -22.04 4.28
N VAL A 35 -10.60 -21.26 3.92
CA VAL A 35 -10.72 -19.90 3.39
C VAL A 35 -9.83 -19.82 2.17
N ASP A 36 -10.27 -19.11 1.13
CA ASP A 36 -9.46 -18.93 -0.07
C ASP A 36 -8.15 -18.19 0.25
N GLN A 37 -7.11 -18.54 -0.52
CA GLN A 37 -5.75 -18.05 -0.28
C GLN A 37 -5.68 -16.51 -0.34
N ASP A 38 -6.45 -15.89 -1.23
CA ASP A 38 -6.49 -14.44 -1.39
C ASP A 38 -7.09 -13.75 -0.15
N THR A 39 -8.24 -14.23 0.34
CA THR A 39 -8.83 -13.75 1.59
C THR A 39 -7.90 -13.94 2.78
N PHE A 40 -7.21 -15.08 2.87
CA PHE A 40 -6.23 -15.33 3.92
C PHE A 40 -5.07 -14.32 3.86
N GLU A 41 -4.50 -14.10 2.68
CA GLU A 41 -3.41 -13.14 2.47
C GLU A 41 -3.84 -11.70 2.77
N GLN A 42 -5.06 -11.31 2.38
CA GLN A 42 -5.62 -10.00 2.71
C GLN A 42 -5.75 -9.78 4.23
N VAL A 43 -6.17 -10.81 4.97
CA VAL A 43 -6.26 -10.75 6.43
C VAL A 43 -4.87 -10.70 7.06
N GLN A 44 -3.92 -11.52 6.58
CA GLN A 44 -2.54 -11.50 7.06
C GLN A 44 -1.87 -10.13 6.83
N LYS A 45 -2.03 -9.51 5.65
CA LYS A 45 -1.54 -8.14 5.39
C LYS A 45 -2.08 -7.14 6.42
N LYS A 46 -3.34 -7.26 6.83
CA LYS A 46 -3.95 -6.40 7.87
C LYS A 46 -3.37 -6.66 9.26
N ILE A 47 -3.12 -7.93 9.60
CA ILE A 47 -2.53 -8.33 10.89
C ILE A 47 -1.07 -7.88 10.99
N ILE A 48 -0.27 -8.13 9.94
CA ILE A 48 1.16 -7.81 9.87
C ILE A 48 1.39 -6.29 9.91
N LYS A 49 0.53 -5.49 9.27
CA LYS A 49 0.61 -4.01 9.34
C LYS A 49 0.37 -3.44 10.75
N ARG A 50 0.17 -4.28 11.78
CA ARG A 50 0.11 -3.93 13.22
C ARG A 50 -0.70 -2.68 13.54
N THR A 51 -1.70 -2.36 12.74
CA THR A 51 -2.60 -1.25 13.04
C THR A 51 -3.51 -1.76 14.14
N LYS A 52 -3.10 -1.57 15.40
CA LYS A 52 -3.96 -1.80 16.56
C LYS A 52 -5.21 -0.97 16.31
N ARG A 53 -6.29 -1.62 15.86
CA ARG A 53 -7.60 -1.00 15.70
C ARG A 53 -8.08 -0.66 17.10
N ARG A 54 -7.65 0.48 17.63
CA ARG A 54 -8.22 1.04 18.85
C ARG A 54 -9.68 1.32 18.51
N ALA A 55 -10.59 0.75 19.30
CA ALA A 55 -11.99 1.16 19.22
C ALA A 55 -12.01 2.69 19.43
N PRO A 56 -12.81 3.43 18.64
CA PRO A 56 -13.02 4.83 18.95
C PRO A 56 -13.59 4.90 20.37
N LYS A 57 -13.20 5.90 21.16
CA LYS A 57 -13.89 6.16 22.42
C LYS A 57 -15.36 6.44 22.10
N SER A 58 -16.29 5.94 22.91
CA SER A 58 -17.74 6.16 22.70
C SER A 58 -18.12 7.63 22.54
N GLU A 59 -17.33 8.52 23.14
CA GLU A 59 -17.50 9.98 23.10
C GLU A 59 -17.11 10.63 21.74
N ASN A 60 -16.30 9.96 20.92
CA ASN A 60 -15.66 10.54 19.73
C ASN A 60 -16.40 10.22 18.41
N GLY A 61 -17.58 9.60 18.48
CA GLY A 61 -18.40 9.24 17.33
C GLY A 61 -17.94 7.98 16.60
N GLU A 62 -18.69 7.62 15.55
CA GLU A 62 -18.41 6.46 14.72
C GLU A 62 -17.16 6.65 13.85
N LYS A 63 -16.51 5.53 13.48
CA LYS A 63 -15.38 5.55 12.55
C LYS A 63 -15.86 5.85 11.14
N SER A 64 -15.18 6.75 10.45
CA SER A 64 -15.41 6.97 9.02
C SER A 64 -15.13 5.70 8.20
N ILE A 65 -15.94 5.46 7.17
CA ILE A 65 -15.76 4.39 6.18
C ILE A 65 -14.43 4.48 5.44
N PHE A 66 -13.81 5.68 5.39
CA PHE A 66 -12.53 5.95 4.76
C PHE A 66 -11.32 5.79 5.69
N SER A 67 -11.53 5.32 6.92
CA SER A 67 -10.43 5.08 7.86
C SER A 67 -9.40 4.11 7.25
N ASP A 68 -8.12 4.45 7.39
CA ASP A 68 -6.96 3.74 6.82
C ASP A 68 -6.80 3.79 5.28
N LEU A 69 -7.63 4.58 4.57
CA LEU A 69 -7.51 4.73 3.11
C LEU A 69 -6.82 6.03 2.67
N LEU A 70 -6.85 7.11 3.46
CA LEU A 70 -6.30 8.41 3.05
C LEU A 70 -4.82 8.58 3.41
N TYR A 71 -4.04 9.06 2.46
CA TYR A 71 -2.61 9.35 2.57
C TYR A 71 -2.28 10.74 2.03
N CYS A 72 -1.24 11.34 2.60
CA CYS A 72 -0.73 12.64 2.20
C CYS A 72 0.14 12.47 0.95
N ALA A 73 -0.17 13.18 -0.14
CA ALA A 73 0.61 13.09 -1.39
C ALA A 73 2.07 13.54 -1.21
N ASP A 74 2.34 14.49 -0.30
CA ASP A 74 3.69 15.04 -0.13
C ASP A 74 4.60 14.24 0.81
N CYS A 75 4.04 13.43 1.72
CA CYS A 75 4.86 12.76 2.74
C CYS A 75 4.49 11.30 3.00
N ASP A 76 3.55 10.73 2.23
CA ASP A 76 3.10 9.33 2.29
C ASP A 76 2.59 8.86 3.66
N HIS A 77 2.33 9.79 4.59
CA HIS A 77 1.77 9.47 5.90
C HIS A 77 0.25 9.47 5.83
N LYS A 78 -0.37 8.65 6.66
CA LYS A 78 -1.83 8.54 6.77
C LYS A 78 -2.45 9.87 7.21
N LEU A 79 -3.64 10.16 6.71
CA LEU A 79 -4.49 11.18 7.30
C LEU A 79 -5.29 10.57 8.45
N TRP A 80 -5.36 11.29 9.57
CA TRP A 80 -6.17 10.91 10.73
C TRP A 80 -7.55 11.53 10.65
N TYR A 81 -8.54 10.76 11.09
CA TYR A 81 -9.92 11.20 11.17
C TYR A 81 -10.15 12.03 12.44
N HIS A 82 -10.79 13.17 12.27
CA HIS A 82 -11.11 14.10 13.34
C HIS A 82 -12.58 14.54 13.26
N VAL A 83 -13.18 14.74 14.42
CA VAL A 83 -14.48 15.38 14.60
C VAL A 83 -14.24 16.75 15.20
N ASN A 84 -14.84 17.79 14.62
CA ASN A 84 -14.68 19.15 15.12
C ASN A 84 -15.31 19.30 16.52
N THR A 85 -14.60 19.96 17.43
CA THR A 85 -15.00 20.13 18.83
C THR A 85 -16.26 20.98 19.00
N ILE A 86 -16.42 22.03 18.18
CA ILE A 86 -17.53 22.97 18.28
C ILE A 86 -18.76 22.42 17.55
N ASN A 87 -18.57 21.97 16.31
CA ASN A 87 -19.65 21.41 15.50
C ASN A 87 -19.34 19.96 15.15
N LYS A 88 -19.92 19.03 15.91
CA LYS A 88 -19.70 17.59 15.75
C LYS A 88 -20.17 17.03 14.39
N ASN A 89 -20.95 17.77 13.62
CA ASN A 89 -21.34 17.37 12.26
C ASN A 89 -20.22 17.62 11.23
N ILE A 90 -19.17 18.35 11.62
CA ILE A 90 -18.02 18.61 10.75
C ILE A 90 -16.94 17.59 11.06
N CYS A 91 -16.87 16.58 10.21
CA CYS A 91 -15.84 15.55 10.24
C CYS A 91 -14.83 15.77 9.11
N PHE A 92 -13.55 15.51 9.39
CA PHE A 92 -12.48 15.76 8.43
C PHE A 92 -11.28 14.85 8.65
N PHE A 93 -10.40 14.82 7.65
CA PHE A 93 -9.13 14.13 7.66
C PHE A 93 -7.99 15.14 7.59
N SER A 94 -6.92 14.91 8.37
CA SER A 94 -5.75 15.78 8.47
C SER A 94 -4.47 14.94 8.46
N CYS A 95 -3.42 15.39 7.76
CA CYS A 95 -2.15 14.67 7.70
C CYS A 95 -1.56 14.53 9.11
N SER A 96 -1.26 13.28 9.51
CA SER A 96 -0.70 12.99 10.84
C SER A 96 0.75 13.44 11.02
N ASN A 97 1.41 13.87 9.95
CA ASN A 97 2.81 14.27 9.93
C ASN A 97 2.98 15.79 9.71
N TYR A 98 1.90 16.56 9.78
CA TYR A 98 1.92 18.01 9.59
C TYR A 98 2.68 18.72 10.72
N VAL A 99 3.71 19.50 10.37
CA VAL A 99 4.68 20.12 11.31
C VAL A 99 4.06 21.01 12.38
N LYS A 100 2.91 21.65 12.13
CA LYS A 100 2.28 22.56 13.11
C LYS A 100 1.34 21.85 14.07
N ASP A 101 0.65 20.81 13.59
CA ASP A 101 -0.29 20.05 14.43
C ASP A 101 0.43 18.90 15.14
N TYR A 102 1.53 18.40 14.57
CA TYR A 102 2.32 17.25 15.03
C TYR A 102 3.82 17.53 14.91
N ARG A 103 4.66 16.81 15.68
CA ARG A 103 6.13 16.85 15.54
C ARG A 103 6.61 16.08 14.30
N GLY A 104 5.98 16.35 13.16
CA GLY A 104 6.23 15.69 11.89
C GLY A 104 7.12 16.50 10.96
N SER A 105 7.22 16.07 9.69
CA SER A 105 8.05 16.68 8.65
C SER A 105 7.27 17.25 7.46
N CYS A 106 5.94 17.06 7.41
CA CYS A 106 5.12 17.56 6.31
C CYS A 106 4.92 19.09 6.46
N PRO A 107 5.41 19.90 5.50
CA PRO A 107 5.48 21.36 5.65
C PRO A 107 4.11 22.04 5.52
N THR A 108 3.21 21.45 4.74
CA THR A 108 1.94 22.03 4.31
C THR A 108 0.74 21.28 4.90
N ARG A 109 -0.40 21.96 5.00
CA ARG A 109 -1.59 21.40 5.65
C ARG A 109 -2.44 20.61 4.65
N HIS A 110 -2.21 19.31 4.60
CA HIS A 110 -3.09 18.38 3.87
C HIS A 110 -4.32 18.05 4.69
N TYR A 111 -5.46 18.55 4.22
CA TYR A 111 -6.74 18.50 4.91
C TYR A 111 -7.84 18.25 3.89
N VAL A 112 -8.79 17.37 4.22
CA VAL A 112 -10.00 17.17 3.41
C VAL A 112 -11.19 16.87 4.32
N ARG A 113 -12.38 17.39 3.99
CA ARG A 113 -13.58 17.07 4.75
C ARG A 113 -14.14 15.71 4.36
N THR A 114 -14.82 15.05 5.29
CA THR A 114 -15.39 13.71 5.06
C THR A 114 -16.50 13.74 4.01
N ASP A 115 -17.36 14.76 4.02
CA ASP A 115 -18.42 14.96 3.02
C ASP A 115 -17.87 15.17 1.60
N ALA A 116 -16.78 15.94 1.48
CA ALA A 116 -16.11 16.15 0.20
C ALA A 116 -15.56 14.84 -0.39
N ILE A 117 -14.83 14.06 0.40
CA ILE A 117 -14.25 12.81 -0.10
C ILE A 117 -15.32 11.75 -0.39
N GLU A 118 -16.38 11.70 0.43
CA GLU A 118 -17.50 10.78 0.20
C GLU A 118 -18.17 11.04 -1.15
N GLN A 119 -18.44 12.30 -1.45
CA GLN A 119 -19.09 12.68 -2.70
C GLN A 119 -18.17 12.47 -3.91
N VAL A 120 -16.87 12.79 -3.80
CA VAL A 120 -15.89 12.55 -4.87
C VAL A 120 -15.81 11.06 -5.20
N VAL A 121 -15.69 10.20 -4.18
CA VAL A 121 -15.60 8.75 -4.37
C VAL A 121 -16.92 8.20 -4.92
N LYS A 122 -18.08 8.69 -4.46
CA LYS A 122 -19.39 8.27 -4.97
C LYS A 122 -19.53 8.59 -6.45
N LEU A 123 -19.21 9.81 -6.87
CA LEU A 123 -19.32 10.24 -8.26
C LEU A 123 -18.38 9.47 -9.18
N GLU A 124 -17.14 9.22 -8.74
CA GLU A 124 -16.19 8.45 -9.54
C GLU A 124 -16.63 6.98 -9.70
N LEU A 125 -17.19 6.37 -8.65
CA LEU A 125 -17.79 5.05 -8.73
C LEU A 125 -19.05 5.02 -9.60
N GLN A 126 -19.88 6.06 -9.57
CA GLN A 126 -21.04 6.20 -10.45
C GLN A 126 -20.62 6.36 -11.91
N ARG A 127 -19.54 7.08 -12.18
CA ARG A 127 -18.94 7.23 -13.50
C ARG A 127 -18.43 5.90 -14.04
N MET A 128 -17.67 5.14 -13.24
CA MET A 128 -17.25 3.79 -13.61
C MET A 128 -18.43 2.86 -13.86
N ALA A 129 -19.44 2.91 -12.98
CA ALA A 129 -20.65 2.13 -13.12
C ALA A 129 -21.41 2.46 -14.41
N GLN A 130 -21.51 3.73 -14.77
CA GLN A 130 -22.11 4.14 -16.03
C GLN A 130 -21.30 3.64 -17.22
N PHE A 131 -19.99 3.80 -17.20
CA PHE A 131 -19.13 3.34 -18.29
C PHE A 131 -19.19 1.82 -18.49
N LEU A 132 -19.23 1.06 -17.38
CA LEU A 132 -19.44 -0.38 -17.39
C LEU A 132 -20.81 -0.78 -17.98
N ARG A 133 -21.87 0.03 -17.76
CA ARG A 133 -23.20 -0.22 -18.35
C ARG A 133 -23.23 0.09 -19.85
N ASP A 134 -22.61 1.19 -20.24
CA ASP A 134 -22.68 1.71 -21.60
C ASP A 134 -21.83 0.85 -22.56
N ASP A 135 -20.65 0.43 -22.12
CA ASP A 135 -19.73 -0.41 -22.92
C ASP A 135 -18.84 -1.29 -22.02
N GLU A 136 -19.38 -2.43 -21.60
CA GLU A 136 -18.64 -3.43 -20.81
C GLU A 136 -17.35 -3.92 -21.49
N PRO A 137 -17.33 -4.32 -22.78
CA PRO A 137 -16.10 -4.81 -23.40
C PRO A 137 -15.02 -3.72 -23.52
N MET A 138 -15.39 -2.48 -23.84
CA MET A 138 -14.39 -1.39 -23.89
C MET A 138 -13.87 -1.05 -22.49
N PHE A 139 -14.72 -1.06 -21.46
CA PHE A 139 -14.26 -0.89 -20.09
C PHE A 139 -13.30 -2.01 -19.68
N ALA A 140 -13.64 -3.26 -19.97
CA ALA A 140 -12.77 -4.40 -19.67
C ALA A 140 -11.41 -4.30 -20.36
N ASP A 141 -11.36 -3.90 -21.64
CA ASP A 141 -10.10 -3.69 -22.39
C ASP A 141 -9.29 -2.51 -21.80
N LEU A 142 -9.93 -1.40 -21.43
CA LEU A 142 -9.26 -0.28 -20.77
C LEU A 142 -8.57 -0.71 -19.47
N LEU A 143 -9.28 -1.45 -18.61
CA LEU A 143 -8.74 -1.96 -17.35
C LEU A 143 -7.56 -2.90 -17.59
N GLU A 144 -7.67 -3.77 -18.59
CA GLU A 144 -6.63 -4.75 -18.92
C GLU A 144 -5.36 -4.10 -19.44
N ARG A 145 -5.48 -3.15 -20.38
CA ARG A 145 -4.31 -2.43 -20.90
C ARG A 145 -3.59 -1.64 -19.80
N LYS A 146 -4.34 -0.97 -18.92
CA LYS A 146 -3.78 -0.20 -17.81
C LYS A 146 -3.13 -1.11 -16.77
N SER A 147 -3.86 -2.11 -16.28
CA SER A 147 -3.37 -3.07 -15.29
C SER A 147 -2.12 -3.78 -15.80
N ASN A 148 -2.14 -4.32 -17.03
CA ASN A 148 -0.99 -5.00 -17.60
C ASN A 148 0.22 -4.07 -17.76
N ARG A 149 0.00 -2.80 -18.14
CA ARG A 149 1.10 -1.82 -18.28
C ARG A 149 1.73 -1.51 -16.93
N GLU A 150 0.93 -1.16 -15.92
CA GLU A 150 1.43 -0.82 -14.59
C GLU A 150 2.11 -2.02 -13.92
N ILE A 151 1.52 -3.21 -14.01
CA ILE A 151 2.13 -4.45 -13.51
C ILE A 151 3.46 -4.73 -14.22
N ALA A 152 3.53 -4.54 -15.55
CA ALA A 152 4.76 -4.74 -16.29
C ALA A 152 5.85 -3.72 -15.93
N GLU A 153 5.49 -2.45 -15.72
CA GLU A 153 6.42 -1.38 -15.30
C GLU A 153 6.95 -1.64 -13.89
N GLU A 154 6.08 -1.94 -12.93
CA GLU A 154 6.45 -2.25 -11.54
C GLU A 154 7.32 -3.53 -11.49
N LYS A 155 6.92 -4.58 -12.21
CA LYS A 155 7.71 -5.80 -12.31
C LYS A 155 9.11 -5.52 -12.87
N LYS A 156 9.21 -4.76 -13.96
CA LYS A 156 10.50 -4.39 -14.56
C LYS A 156 11.37 -3.58 -13.58
N HIS A 157 10.77 -2.68 -12.81
CA HIS A 157 11.46 -1.92 -11.78
C HIS A 157 11.99 -2.83 -10.66
N LEU A 158 11.15 -3.71 -10.11
CA LEU A 158 11.52 -4.67 -9.06
C LEU A 158 12.57 -5.68 -9.53
N GLU A 159 12.47 -6.17 -10.77
CA GLU A 159 13.48 -7.05 -11.39
C GLU A 159 14.82 -6.32 -11.54
N GLY A 160 14.80 -5.04 -11.93
CA GLY A 160 15.99 -4.21 -11.98
C GLY A 160 16.66 -4.04 -10.62
N GLU A 161 15.88 -3.76 -9.58
CA GLU A 161 16.38 -3.67 -8.19
C GLU A 161 16.93 -5.02 -7.69
N LEU A 162 16.27 -6.13 -8.04
CA LEU A 162 16.73 -7.48 -7.71
C LEU A 162 18.06 -7.80 -8.39
N GLN A 163 18.21 -7.43 -9.66
CA GLN A 163 19.46 -7.61 -10.39
C GLN A 163 20.59 -6.78 -9.78
N LYS A 164 20.34 -5.50 -9.46
CA LYS A 164 21.32 -4.64 -8.75
C LYS A 164 21.72 -5.24 -7.40
N ALA A 165 20.77 -5.72 -6.61
CA ALA A 165 21.04 -6.35 -5.33
C ALA A 165 21.93 -7.61 -5.49
N ARG A 166 21.65 -8.47 -6.47
CA ARG A 166 22.47 -9.65 -6.78
C ARG A 166 23.88 -9.28 -7.22
N MET A 167 24.01 -8.34 -8.18
CA MET A 167 25.31 -7.85 -8.63
C MET A 167 26.13 -7.23 -7.49
N ARG A 168 25.44 -6.54 -6.56
CA ARG A 168 26.10 -6.01 -5.37
C ARG A 168 26.57 -7.10 -4.43
N THR A 169 25.79 -8.16 -4.20
CA THR A 169 26.21 -9.33 -3.40
C THR A 169 27.48 -9.96 -3.97
N GLU A 170 27.56 -10.17 -5.28
CA GLU A 170 28.76 -10.71 -5.94
C GLU A 170 29.95 -9.76 -5.81
N THR A 171 29.72 -8.45 -5.98
CA THR A 171 30.76 -7.43 -5.83
C THR A 171 31.33 -7.39 -4.43
N VAL A 172 30.48 -7.39 -3.40
CA VAL A 172 30.90 -7.41 -1.99
C VAL A 172 31.67 -8.69 -1.68
N SER A 173 31.23 -9.86 -2.16
CA SER A 173 31.97 -11.11 -2.00
C SER A 173 33.37 -11.06 -2.61
N ARG A 174 33.50 -10.46 -3.81
CA ARG A 174 34.80 -10.26 -4.46
C ARG A 174 35.70 -9.26 -3.70
N LEU A 175 35.13 -8.17 -3.20
CA LEU A 175 35.87 -7.18 -2.41
C LEU A 175 36.37 -7.77 -1.10
N TYR A 176 35.56 -8.62 -0.46
CA TYR A 176 35.94 -9.34 0.75
C TYR A 176 37.18 -10.21 0.51
N LYS A 177 37.19 -11.01 -0.57
CA LYS A 177 38.36 -11.84 -0.95
C LYS A 177 39.60 -10.99 -1.20
N LYS A 178 39.47 -9.87 -1.91
CA LYS A 178 40.59 -8.94 -2.16
C LYS A 178 41.11 -8.27 -0.89
N ALA A 179 40.23 -7.92 0.05
CA ALA A 179 40.64 -7.36 1.33
C ALA A 179 41.47 -8.37 2.14
N PHE A 180 41.07 -9.65 2.10
CA PHE A 180 41.83 -10.73 2.73
C PHE A 180 43.21 -10.91 2.10
N GLU A 181 43.30 -10.95 0.77
CA GLU A 181 44.57 -11.03 0.04
C GLU A 181 45.52 -9.88 0.42
N LYS A 182 45.02 -8.63 0.44
CA LYS A 182 45.81 -7.45 0.82
C LYS A 182 46.26 -7.46 2.28
N ASN A 183 45.45 -8.01 3.19
CA ASN A 183 45.85 -8.18 4.57
C ASN A 183 46.99 -9.21 4.70
N ALA A 184 46.87 -10.34 3.99
CA ALA A 184 47.90 -11.37 3.96
C ALA A 184 49.23 -10.88 3.36
N GLU A 185 49.19 -9.96 2.39
CA GLU A 185 50.37 -9.28 1.83
C GLU A 185 50.94 -8.18 2.74
N GLY A 186 50.28 -7.85 3.85
CA GLY A 186 50.69 -6.78 4.77
C GLY A 186 50.44 -5.36 4.24
N LEU A 187 49.69 -5.22 3.14
CA LEU A 187 49.32 -3.92 2.55
C LEU A 187 48.11 -3.27 3.25
N LEU A 188 47.42 -4.03 4.09
CA LEU A 188 46.32 -3.58 4.93
C LEU A 188 46.66 -3.93 6.39
N SER A 189 46.36 -3.01 7.32
CA SER A 189 46.50 -3.30 8.75
C SER A 189 45.36 -4.21 9.22
N ASP A 190 45.62 -5.03 10.23
CA ASP A 190 44.59 -5.91 10.81
C ASP A 190 43.37 -5.13 11.32
N GLU A 191 43.58 -3.93 11.88
CA GLU A 191 42.50 -3.05 12.33
C GLU A 191 41.65 -2.53 11.15
N GLY A 192 42.30 -2.12 10.06
CA GLY A 192 41.60 -1.70 8.83
C GLY A 192 40.86 -2.85 8.14
N PHE A 193 41.43 -4.06 8.17
CA PHE A 193 40.78 -5.28 7.68
C PHE A 193 39.52 -5.61 8.48
N LEU A 194 39.59 -5.58 9.82
CA LEU A 194 38.44 -5.81 10.69
C LEU A 194 37.31 -4.81 10.43
N GLN A 195 37.64 -3.53 10.28
CA GLN A 195 36.63 -2.51 10.00
C GLN A 195 35.94 -2.75 8.64
N ILE A 196 36.71 -2.93 7.57
CA ILE A 196 36.15 -3.11 6.21
C ILE A 196 35.35 -4.42 6.10
N THR A 197 35.84 -5.52 6.70
CA THR A 197 35.11 -6.79 6.70
C THR A 197 33.82 -6.71 7.48
N HIS A 198 33.80 -5.99 8.61
CA HIS A 198 32.57 -5.74 9.34
C HIS A 198 31.54 -4.96 8.51
N GLU A 199 31.96 -3.90 7.81
CA GLU A 199 31.08 -3.14 6.91
C GLU A 199 30.49 -4.03 5.80
N TYR A 200 31.30 -4.91 5.20
CA TYR A 200 30.83 -5.87 4.21
C TYR A 200 29.89 -6.94 4.78
N ASP A 201 30.12 -7.40 6.00
CA ASP A 201 29.24 -8.37 6.67
C ASP A 201 27.86 -7.78 6.94
N VAL A 202 27.82 -6.53 7.43
CA VAL A 202 26.56 -5.77 7.61
C VAL A 202 25.84 -5.60 6.27
N GLU A 203 26.56 -5.24 5.21
CA GLU A 203 25.98 -5.09 3.88
C GLU A 203 25.46 -6.43 3.31
N GLN A 204 26.20 -7.53 3.46
CA GLN A 204 25.76 -8.86 3.04
C GLN A 204 24.49 -9.30 3.77
N LEU A 205 24.40 -9.05 5.07
CA LEU A 205 23.19 -9.34 5.85
C LEU A 205 21.99 -8.56 5.33
N ALA A 206 22.16 -7.25 5.05
CA ALA A 206 21.11 -6.42 4.47
C ALA A 206 20.67 -6.92 3.08
N LEU A 207 21.61 -7.28 2.20
CA LEU A 207 21.31 -7.82 0.87
C LEU A 207 20.63 -9.19 0.94
N LYS A 208 21.05 -10.06 1.86
CA LYS A 208 20.46 -11.39 2.08
C LYS A 208 19.01 -11.29 2.56
N ALA A 209 18.65 -10.22 3.27
CA ALA A 209 17.26 -9.91 3.63
C ALA A 209 16.48 -9.24 2.47
N LYS A 210 17.10 -8.33 1.71
CA LYS A 210 16.45 -7.58 0.62
C LYS A 210 16.07 -8.47 -0.57
N ILE A 211 16.93 -9.41 -0.98
CA ILE A 211 16.70 -10.28 -2.14
C ILE A 211 15.41 -11.13 -2.02
N PRO A 212 15.15 -11.87 -0.93
CA PRO A 212 13.91 -12.63 -0.79
C PRO A 212 12.68 -11.71 -0.71
N GLN A 213 12.80 -10.52 -0.10
CA GLN A 213 11.70 -9.54 -0.08
C GLN A 213 11.34 -9.06 -1.49
N LEU A 214 12.33 -8.71 -2.32
CA LEU A 214 12.09 -8.31 -3.71
C LEU A 214 11.48 -9.44 -4.54
N ARG A 215 11.90 -10.70 -4.31
CA ARG A 215 11.30 -11.87 -4.98
C ARG A 215 9.83 -12.06 -4.60
N GLU A 216 9.49 -11.91 -3.32
CA GLU A 216 8.11 -12.00 -2.87
C GLU A 216 7.26 -10.86 -3.47
N GLN A 217 7.81 -9.64 -3.56
CA GLN A 217 7.13 -8.51 -4.20
C GLN A 217 6.86 -8.75 -5.69
N ILE A 218 7.80 -9.36 -6.42
CA ILE A 218 7.59 -9.74 -7.83
C ILE A 218 6.50 -10.80 -7.95
N ALA A 219 6.55 -11.85 -7.12
CA ALA A 219 5.51 -12.90 -7.12
C ALA A 219 4.13 -12.34 -6.75
N GLU A 220 4.09 -11.34 -5.86
CA GLU A 220 2.88 -10.63 -5.49
C GLU A 220 2.32 -9.80 -6.65
N ALA A 221 3.17 -9.07 -7.38
CA ALA A 221 2.75 -8.30 -8.56
C ALA A 221 2.16 -9.22 -9.65
N GLU A 222 2.70 -10.42 -9.83
CA GLU A 222 2.15 -11.42 -10.77
C GLU A 222 0.79 -11.97 -10.34
N ARG A 223 0.57 -12.17 -9.02
CA ARG A 223 -0.74 -12.60 -8.50
C ARG A 223 -1.82 -11.54 -8.69
N GLN A 224 -1.47 -10.25 -8.71
CA GLN A 224 -2.43 -9.17 -8.88
C GLN A 224 -3.05 -9.11 -10.28
N ALA A 225 -2.38 -9.65 -11.30
CA ALA A 225 -2.91 -9.73 -12.67
C ALA A 225 -4.20 -10.57 -12.78
N ALA A 226 -4.45 -11.51 -11.86
CA ALA A 226 -5.61 -12.39 -11.87
C ALA A 226 -6.90 -11.79 -11.28
N ASN A 227 -6.90 -10.51 -10.88
CA ASN A 227 -7.98 -9.93 -10.07
C ASN A 227 -8.88 -8.89 -10.80
N LYS A 228 -8.77 -8.73 -12.13
CA LYS A 228 -9.65 -7.85 -12.94
C LYS A 228 -11.14 -8.16 -12.74
N ASP A 229 -11.51 -9.44 -12.72
CA ASP A 229 -12.90 -9.86 -12.56
C ASP A 229 -13.48 -9.47 -11.19
N LYS A 230 -12.65 -9.46 -10.14
CA LYS A 230 -13.05 -9.00 -8.80
C LYS A 230 -13.35 -7.50 -8.78
N PHE A 231 -12.58 -6.71 -9.53
CA PHE A 231 -12.83 -5.27 -9.65
C PHE A 231 -14.18 -4.98 -10.32
N ILE A 232 -14.44 -5.63 -11.45
CA ILE A 232 -15.72 -5.50 -12.17
C ILE A 232 -16.88 -5.97 -11.28
N ALA A 233 -16.71 -7.09 -10.57
CA ALA A 233 -17.72 -7.58 -9.63
C ALA A 233 -18.00 -6.58 -8.50
N ALA A 234 -16.97 -5.92 -7.96
CA ALA A 234 -17.14 -4.92 -6.91
C ALA A 234 -17.83 -3.64 -7.40
N ILE A 235 -17.56 -3.19 -8.64
CA ILE A 235 -18.32 -2.08 -9.26
C ILE A 235 -19.79 -2.49 -9.45
N ARG A 236 -20.06 -3.72 -9.89
CA ARG A 236 -21.44 -4.25 -9.99
C ARG A 236 -22.17 -4.29 -8.66
N LYS A 237 -21.49 -4.64 -7.55
CA LYS A 237 -22.07 -4.55 -6.20
C LYS A 237 -22.45 -3.12 -5.84
N PHE A 238 -21.58 -2.15 -6.14
CA PHE A 238 -21.88 -0.73 -5.93
C PHE A 238 -23.12 -0.28 -6.72
N MET A 239 -23.25 -0.71 -7.98
CA MET A 239 -24.40 -0.41 -8.83
C MET A 239 -25.74 -0.86 -8.23
N GLN A 240 -25.76 -1.93 -7.44
CA GLN A 240 -26.97 -2.46 -6.83
C GLN A 240 -27.36 -1.72 -5.54
N MET A 241 -26.37 -1.24 -4.79
CA MET A 241 -26.60 -0.65 -3.47
C MET A 241 -26.68 0.89 -3.48
N ASP A 242 -26.02 1.56 -4.45
CA ASP A 242 -25.82 3.03 -4.52
C ASP A 242 -25.32 3.70 -3.22
N GLU A 243 -24.77 2.89 -2.30
CA GLU A 243 -24.24 3.32 -1.01
C GLU A 243 -22.79 2.90 -0.86
N LEU A 244 -21.98 3.83 -0.32
CA LEU A 244 -20.58 3.56 0.00
C LEU A 244 -20.48 2.83 1.34
N THR A 245 -20.06 1.57 1.29
CA THR A 245 -19.82 0.79 2.50
C THR A 245 -18.33 0.59 2.72
N ALA A 246 -17.90 0.55 3.98
CA ALA A 246 -16.50 0.33 4.30
C ALA A 246 -15.93 -1.00 3.73
N PRO A 247 -16.67 -2.13 3.69
CA PRO A 247 -16.23 -3.34 2.99
C PRO A 247 -15.99 -3.12 1.49
N LEU A 248 -16.94 -2.48 0.79
CA LEU A 248 -16.82 -2.17 -0.64
C LEU A 248 -15.60 -1.31 -0.95
N LEU A 249 -15.38 -0.23 -0.19
CA LEU A 249 -14.23 0.65 -0.37
C LEU A 249 -12.92 -0.10 -0.16
N ARG A 250 -12.87 -1.04 0.77
CA ARG A 250 -11.66 -1.86 1.01
C ARG A 250 -11.41 -2.89 -0.09
N GLU A 251 -12.46 -3.37 -0.77
CA GLU A 251 -12.33 -4.25 -1.93
C GLU A 251 -11.83 -3.48 -3.16
N LEU A 252 -12.32 -2.25 -3.38
CA LEU A 252 -12.03 -1.46 -4.58
C LEU A 252 -10.75 -0.61 -4.48
N ILE A 253 -10.59 0.11 -3.37
CA ILE A 253 -9.59 1.16 -3.21
C ILE A 253 -8.40 0.62 -2.43
N ASP A 254 -7.20 0.83 -2.96
CA ASP A 254 -5.97 0.58 -2.22
C ASP A 254 -5.69 1.73 -1.26
N HIS A 255 -5.57 2.94 -1.81
CA HIS A 255 -5.39 4.17 -1.06
C HIS A 255 -5.87 5.40 -1.84
N ILE A 256 -6.03 6.52 -1.14
CA ILE A 256 -6.45 7.81 -1.68
C ILE A 256 -5.41 8.84 -1.29
N GLU A 257 -4.78 9.46 -2.27
CA GLU A 257 -3.86 10.57 -2.06
C GLU A 257 -4.61 11.89 -2.03
N VAL A 258 -4.35 12.67 -0.98
CA VAL A 258 -4.85 14.04 -0.84
C VAL A 258 -3.69 14.99 -1.05
N TYR A 259 -3.83 15.89 -2.01
CA TYR A 259 -2.88 16.96 -2.30
C TYR A 259 -3.26 18.24 -1.55
N GLU A 260 -2.30 19.17 -1.47
CA GLU A 260 -2.55 20.49 -0.90
C GLU A 260 -3.64 21.24 -1.68
N THR A 261 -4.45 22.02 -0.97
CA THR A 261 -5.42 22.91 -1.60
C THR A 261 -4.69 24.07 -2.28
N GLN A 262 -4.94 24.26 -3.58
CA GLN A 262 -4.41 25.38 -4.35
C GLN A 262 -5.47 26.48 -4.50
N GLY A 263 -5.02 27.72 -4.71
CA GLY A 263 -5.89 28.89 -4.89
C GLY A 263 -6.26 29.63 -3.59
N VAL A 264 -6.95 30.77 -3.74
CA VAL A 264 -7.28 31.68 -2.65
C VAL A 264 -8.78 31.99 -2.66
N GLY A 265 -9.41 32.02 -1.49
CA GLY A 265 -10.83 32.38 -1.36
C GLY A 265 -11.77 31.36 -2.02
N LYS A 266 -12.55 31.82 -3.00
CA LYS A 266 -13.61 31.03 -3.67
C LYS A 266 -13.10 30.11 -4.78
N SER A 267 -11.91 30.35 -5.32
CA SER A 267 -11.29 29.54 -6.38
C SER A 267 -10.35 28.47 -5.82
N ARG A 268 -10.70 27.91 -4.65
CA ARG A 268 -9.89 26.84 -4.04
C ARG A 268 -10.16 25.55 -4.79
N THR A 269 -9.09 24.88 -5.18
CA THR A 269 -9.15 23.59 -5.88
C THR A 269 -8.29 22.60 -5.11
N GLN A 270 -8.70 21.34 -5.06
CA GLN A 270 -7.95 20.33 -4.36
C GLN A 270 -7.93 19.06 -5.18
N ARG A 271 -6.71 18.63 -5.52
CA ARG A 271 -6.52 17.37 -6.23
C ARG A 271 -6.63 16.21 -5.23
N ILE A 272 -7.40 15.20 -5.62
CA ILE A 272 -7.54 13.93 -4.91
C ILE A 272 -7.30 12.83 -5.95
N ALA A 273 -6.34 11.95 -5.70
CA ALA A 273 -6.08 10.79 -6.57
C ALA A 273 -6.54 9.52 -5.85
N ILE A 274 -7.37 8.72 -6.51
CA ILE A 274 -7.86 7.44 -5.99
C ILE A 274 -7.08 6.34 -6.70
N HIS A 275 -6.40 5.51 -5.91
CA HIS A 275 -5.67 4.36 -6.41
C HIS A 275 -6.47 3.09 -6.12
N TYR A 276 -6.84 2.38 -7.17
CA TYR A 276 -7.61 1.14 -7.10
C TYR A 276 -6.67 -0.05 -6.98
N ARG A 277 -7.06 -1.07 -6.20
CA ARG A 277 -6.21 -2.23 -5.89
C ARG A 277 -5.71 -3.02 -7.10
N PHE A 278 -6.38 -2.93 -8.23
CA PHE A 278 -6.18 -3.86 -9.35
C PHE A 278 -5.72 -3.17 -10.64
N VAL A 279 -5.87 -1.85 -10.71
CA VAL A 279 -5.67 -1.07 -11.94
C VAL A 279 -4.94 0.24 -11.65
N GLY A 280 -4.48 0.43 -10.39
CA GLY A 280 -3.83 1.64 -9.92
C GLY A 280 -4.68 2.86 -10.24
N TYR A 281 -4.16 3.72 -11.12
CA TYR A 281 -4.85 4.92 -11.55
C TYR A 281 -5.61 4.72 -12.87
N ILE A 282 -6.94 4.76 -12.77
CA ILE A 282 -7.81 4.68 -13.95
C ILE A 282 -8.13 6.09 -14.41
N ASP A 283 -7.76 6.39 -15.66
CA ASP A 283 -8.26 7.56 -16.36
C ASP A 283 -9.39 7.09 -17.28
N ILE A 284 -10.62 7.39 -16.87
CA ILE A 284 -11.81 7.08 -17.66
C ILE A 284 -11.93 8.18 -18.72
N PRO A 285 -12.16 7.86 -20.00
CA PRO A 285 -12.43 8.89 -21.00
C PRO A 285 -13.58 9.81 -20.56
N ALA A 286 -13.53 11.08 -20.96
CA ALA A 286 -14.61 12.03 -20.71
C ALA A 286 -15.92 11.53 -21.33
N ALA A 287 -16.82 10.97 -20.52
CA ALA A 287 -18.22 10.89 -20.88
C ALA A 287 -18.78 12.33 -20.92
N PRO A 288 -19.83 12.64 -21.71
CA PRO A 288 -20.41 13.99 -21.85
C PRO A 288 -20.92 14.65 -20.55
N LEU A 289 -20.82 13.95 -19.41
CA LEU A 289 -21.05 14.47 -18.05
C LEU A 289 -19.79 15.10 -17.43
N THR A 290 -18.81 15.52 -18.23
CA THR A 290 -17.67 16.34 -17.78
C THR A 290 -18.12 17.73 -17.36
N SER A 291 -18.73 17.84 -16.20
CA SER A 291 -18.59 19.01 -15.35
C SER A 291 -17.62 18.64 -14.24
N HIS A 292 -16.54 19.41 -14.07
CA HIS A 292 -15.72 19.36 -12.86
C HIS A 292 -16.65 19.31 -11.65
N TYR A 293 -16.53 18.28 -10.81
CA TYR A 293 -17.39 18.21 -9.64
C TYR A 293 -16.94 19.30 -8.66
N ILE A 294 -17.77 20.33 -8.51
CA ILE A 294 -17.56 21.43 -7.57
C ILE A 294 -18.45 21.20 -6.35
N SER A 295 -17.85 20.78 -5.24
CA SER A 295 -18.57 20.66 -3.96
C SER A 295 -18.53 21.97 -3.19
N GLU A 296 -19.67 22.61 -2.94
CA GLU A 296 -19.77 23.73 -2.00
C GLU A 296 -19.89 23.21 -0.56
N THR A 297 -18.76 22.95 0.11
CA THR A 297 -18.77 22.40 1.49
C THR A 297 -19.07 23.45 2.58
N ARG A 298 -19.32 24.71 2.17
CA ARG A 298 -19.86 25.87 2.91
C ARG A 298 -20.06 27.03 1.91
N GLN A 299 -20.87 28.03 2.27
CA GLN A 299 -20.99 29.29 1.50
C GLN A 299 -19.58 29.88 1.29
N GLY A 300 -19.04 29.75 0.07
CA GLY A 300 -17.71 30.23 -0.32
C GLY A 300 -16.55 29.22 -0.32
N VAL A 301 -16.78 27.91 -0.18
CA VAL A 301 -15.73 26.86 -0.30
C VAL A 301 -16.09 25.88 -1.41
N ALA A 302 -15.54 26.09 -2.60
CA ALA A 302 -15.58 25.13 -3.71
C ALA A 302 -14.46 24.10 -3.52
N VAL A 303 -14.76 22.82 -3.75
CA VAL A 303 -13.76 21.77 -3.97
C VAL A 303 -13.95 21.29 -5.40
N GLU A 304 -13.02 21.65 -6.28
CA GLU A 304 -13.03 21.22 -7.68
C GLU A 304 -12.29 19.89 -7.84
N TYR A 305 -13.01 18.86 -8.23
CA TYR A 305 -12.46 17.59 -8.70
C TYR A 305 -11.99 17.76 -10.15
N ILE A 306 -10.68 17.67 -10.33
CA ILE A 306 -10.04 17.58 -11.64
C ILE A 306 -9.60 16.13 -11.81
N PRO A 307 -10.35 15.30 -12.57
CA PRO A 307 -9.77 14.05 -13.08
C PRO A 307 -8.57 14.45 -13.94
N ALA A 308 -7.42 13.79 -13.74
CA ALA A 308 -6.17 14.14 -14.44
C ALA A 308 -6.27 13.85 -15.93
#